data_AF-A0A8T3TF69-F1
#
_entry.id   AF-A0A8T3TF69-F1
#
_cell.length_a   1.000
_cell.length_b   1.000
_cell.length_c   1.000
_cell.angle_alpha   90.00
_cell.angle_beta   90.00
_cell.angle_gamma   90.00
#
_symmetry.space_group_name_H-M   'P 1'
#
loop_
_entity.id
_entity.type
_entity.pdbx_description
1 polymer ?
#
loop_
_entity_poly.entity_id
_entity_poly.type
_entity_poly.pdbx_seq_one_letter_code
_entity_poly.pdbx_strand_id
1 'polypeptide(L)'
;MDSEFLIGLGVVGILIAANGVFVATEFAYVTARRARLAERVEAGDGTARVALDGMRNLDRYIASSQLGITMASIALGFIGEPILAHALEPTLEQLVGAFAPAAAHAIAVAIALFLITAAHLIFGEMAPKTVALQKPESVALFVAWPMRIFTLVFSPVISLLNGAGNFVLRLFRIPVTPIGHDPMLSAKDLAHAFASSASVGIISRRELF
;
A
#
# COMPACT_ATOMS: atom_id res chain seq x y z
N MET A 1 27.53 12.34 -20.02
CA MET A 1 26.45 11.81 -19.18
C MET A 1 25.54 11.08 -20.12
N ASP A 2 25.59 9.75 -20.06
CA ASP A 2 25.07 8.91 -21.14
C ASP A 2 23.54 8.89 -21.10
N SER A 3 22.90 8.85 -22.27
CA SER A 3 21.43 8.84 -22.37
C SER A 3 20.79 7.70 -21.56
N GLU A 4 21.50 6.59 -21.42
CA GLU A 4 21.13 5.43 -20.60
C GLU A 4 21.01 5.77 -19.11
N PHE A 5 21.91 6.60 -18.57
CA PHE A 5 21.84 7.04 -17.18
C PHE A 5 20.61 7.90 -16.91
N LEU A 6 20.29 8.82 -17.83
CA LEU A 6 19.09 9.66 -17.73
C LEU A 6 17.79 8.85 -17.82
N ILE A 7 17.74 7.89 -18.73
CA ILE A 7 16.62 6.95 -18.84
C ILE A 7 16.49 6.15 -17.55
N GLY A 8 17.60 5.62 -17.05
CA GLY A 8 17.65 4.87 -15.81
C GLY A 8 17.13 5.66 -14.61
N LEU A 9 17.58 6.90 -14.43
CA LEU A 9 17.09 7.78 -13.37
C LEU A 9 15.60 8.10 -13.52
N GLY A 10 15.12 8.27 -14.76
CA GLY A 10 13.70 8.41 -15.06
C GLY A 10 12.89 7.19 -14.65
N VAL A 11 13.37 5.98 -14.94
CA VAL A 11 12.74 4.72 -14.51
C VAL A 11 12.71 4.60 -12.99
N VAL A 12 13.80 4.91 -12.30
CA VAL A 12 13.87 4.97 -10.83
C VAL A 12 12.80 5.92 -10.27
N GLY A 13 12.69 7.13 -10.83
CA GLY A 13 11.67 8.10 -10.43
C GLY A 13 10.24 7.59 -10.65
N ILE A 14 9.97 6.95 -11.80
CA ILE A 14 8.67 6.35 -12.10
C ILE A 14 8.34 5.23 -11.11
N LEU A 15 9.30 4.37 -10.78
CA LEU A 15 9.10 3.28 -9.82
C LEU A 15 8.80 3.79 -8.41
N ILE A 16 9.51 4.84 -7.97
CA ILE A 16 9.24 5.50 -6.68
C ILE A 16 7.83 6.11 -6.68
N ALA A 17 7.45 6.80 -7.75
CA ALA A 17 6.12 7.39 -7.87
C ALA A 17 5.02 6.31 -7.91
N ALA A 18 5.24 5.23 -8.65
CA ALA A 18 4.33 4.08 -8.70
C ALA A 18 4.14 3.45 -7.31
N ASN A 19 5.25 3.25 -6.56
CA ASN A 19 5.15 2.80 -5.17
C ASN A 19 4.30 3.76 -4.33
N GLY A 20 4.53 5.06 -4.48
CA GLY A 20 3.75 6.09 -3.82
C GLY A 20 2.25 6.01 -4.10
N VAL A 21 1.84 5.67 -5.31
CA VAL A 21 0.43 5.45 -5.65
C VAL A 21 -0.14 4.24 -4.90
N PHE A 22 0.59 3.13 -4.80
CA PHE A 22 0.14 1.95 -4.07
C PHE A 22 0.04 2.21 -2.56
N VAL A 23 1.05 2.85 -1.97
CA VAL A 23 1.03 3.29 -0.57
C VAL A 23 -0.14 4.24 -0.33
N ALA A 24 -0.29 5.28 -1.17
CA ALA A 24 -1.39 6.22 -1.05
C ALA A 24 -2.76 5.54 -1.11
N THR A 25 -2.92 4.53 -1.97
CA THR A 25 -4.14 3.73 -2.07
C THR A 25 -4.43 2.99 -0.76
N GLU A 26 -3.46 2.26 -0.22
CA GLU A 26 -3.63 1.50 1.01
C GLU A 26 -4.12 2.39 2.16
N PHE A 27 -3.44 3.51 2.41
CA PHE A 27 -3.78 4.41 3.52
C PHE A 27 -5.06 5.20 3.26
N ALA A 28 -5.32 5.61 2.03
CA ALA A 28 -6.55 6.35 1.69
C ALA A 28 -7.79 5.47 1.84
N TYR A 29 -7.75 4.22 1.37
CA TYR A 29 -8.92 3.32 1.43
C TYR A 29 -9.23 2.86 2.85
N VAL A 30 -8.21 2.73 3.70
CA VAL A 30 -8.39 2.42 5.13
C VAL A 30 -8.98 3.61 5.90
N THR A 31 -8.63 4.84 5.52
CA THR A 31 -8.95 6.05 6.28
C THR A 31 -10.16 6.82 5.74
N ALA A 32 -10.49 6.68 4.46
CA ALA A 32 -11.58 7.39 3.83
C ALA A 32 -12.94 7.02 4.43
N ARG A 33 -13.83 8.00 4.57
CA ARG A 33 -15.20 7.75 5.02
C ARG A 33 -16.07 7.32 3.86
N ARG A 34 -16.62 6.11 3.95
CA ARG A 34 -17.56 5.55 2.96
C ARG A 34 -18.76 6.47 2.71
N ALA A 35 -19.33 7.06 3.77
CA ALA A 35 -20.46 7.97 3.68
C ALA A 35 -20.19 9.17 2.75
N ARG A 36 -19.02 9.82 2.87
CA ARG A 36 -18.65 10.96 2.03
C ARG A 36 -18.46 10.59 0.56
N LEU A 37 -17.98 9.37 0.29
CA LEU A 37 -17.90 8.88 -1.09
C LEU A 37 -19.28 8.52 -1.63
N ALA A 38 -20.16 7.95 -0.81
CA ALA A 38 -21.55 7.68 -1.18
C ALA A 38 -22.32 8.97 -1.53
N GLU A 39 -22.17 10.04 -0.74
CA GLU A 39 -22.72 11.37 -1.06
C GLU A 39 -22.26 11.87 -2.44
N ARG A 40 -20.97 11.68 -2.79
CA ARG A 40 -20.45 12.03 -4.12
C ARG A 40 -21.03 11.16 -5.24
N VAL A 41 -21.26 9.88 -4.98
CA VAL A 41 -21.93 8.98 -5.93
C VAL A 41 -23.36 9.44 -6.21
N GLU A 42 -24.09 9.86 -5.18
CA GLU A 42 -25.44 10.43 -5.30
C GLU A 42 -25.43 11.74 -6.08
N ALA A 43 -24.38 12.56 -5.92
CA ALA A 43 -24.12 13.74 -6.74
C ALA A 43 -23.67 13.44 -8.18
N GLY A 44 -23.60 12.17 -8.60
CA GLY A 44 -23.28 11.76 -9.97
C GLY A 44 -21.80 11.53 -10.27
N ASP A 45 -20.92 11.51 -9.26
CA ASP A 45 -19.49 11.26 -9.46
C ASP A 45 -19.21 9.78 -9.75
N GLY A 46 -18.92 9.46 -11.02
CA GLY A 46 -18.58 8.10 -11.45
C GLY A 46 -17.27 7.58 -10.86
N THR A 47 -16.30 8.45 -10.54
CA THR A 47 -15.04 8.06 -9.90
C THR A 47 -15.26 7.71 -8.43
N ALA A 48 -16.15 8.44 -7.75
CA ALA A 48 -16.57 8.09 -6.39
C ALA A 48 -17.21 6.69 -6.32
N ARG A 49 -17.93 6.28 -7.38
CA ARG A 49 -18.51 4.94 -7.46
C ARG A 49 -17.42 3.87 -7.52
N VAL A 50 -16.39 4.09 -8.33
CA VAL A 50 -15.23 3.19 -8.42
C VAL A 50 -14.49 3.10 -7.09
N ALA A 51 -14.24 4.23 -6.44
CA ALA A 51 -13.59 4.24 -5.13
C ALA A 51 -14.42 3.48 -4.07
N LEU A 52 -15.74 3.71 -4.04
CA LEU A 52 -16.66 3.04 -3.11
C LEU A 52 -16.71 1.52 -3.34
N ASP A 53 -16.73 1.07 -4.59
CA ASP A 53 -16.67 -0.36 -4.94
C ASP A 53 -15.36 -1.01 -4.48
N GLY A 54 -14.24 -0.30 -4.60
CA GLY A 54 -12.96 -0.77 -4.11
C GLY A 54 -12.93 -0.86 -2.58
N MET A 55 -13.52 0.11 -1.87
CA MET A 55 -13.66 0.05 -0.41
C MET A 55 -14.55 -1.11 0.05
N ARG A 56 -15.58 -1.50 -0.71
CA ARG A 56 -16.38 -2.69 -0.40
C ARG A 56 -15.58 -4.00 -0.46
N ASN A 57 -14.52 -4.03 -1.25
CA ASN A 57 -13.61 -5.16 -1.40
C ASN A 57 -12.22 -4.83 -0.84
N LEU A 58 -12.18 -4.24 0.36
CA LEU A 58 -10.98 -3.66 0.95
C LEU A 58 -9.82 -4.67 1.04
N ASP A 59 -10.08 -5.90 1.48
CA ASP A 59 -9.07 -6.99 1.51
C ASP A 59 -8.32 -7.14 0.19
N ARG A 60 -9.08 -7.18 -0.91
CA ARG A 60 -8.52 -7.38 -2.24
C ARG A 60 -7.69 -6.18 -2.66
N TYR A 61 -8.15 -4.97 -2.38
CA TYR A 61 -7.42 -3.74 -2.71
C TYR A 61 -6.16 -3.59 -1.87
N ILE A 62 -6.19 -3.93 -0.58
CA ILE A 62 -5.00 -3.96 0.28
C ILE A 62 -3.98 -4.98 -0.26
N ALA A 63 -4.42 -6.21 -0.54
CA ALA A 63 -3.53 -7.23 -1.11
C ALA A 63 -2.94 -6.80 -2.47
N SER A 64 -3.73 -6.12 -3.30
CA SER A 64 -3.29 -5.57 -4.58
C SER A 64 -2.25 -4.46 -4.38
N SER A 65 -2.46 -3.54 -3.43
CA SER A 65 -1.49 -2.50 -3.10
C SER A 65 -0.17 -3.10 -2.61
N GLN A 66 -0.22 -4.11 -1.74
CA GLN A 66 0.97 -4.79 -1.24
C GLN A 66 1.76 -5.51 -2.33
N LEU A 67 1.06 -6.13 -3.29
CA LEU A 67 1.69 -6.70 -4.48
C LEU A 67 2.40 -5.60 -5.30
N GLY A 68 1.71 -4.48 -5.54
CA GLY A 68 2.27 -3.34 -6.26
C GLY A 68 3.52 -2.75 -5.58
N ILE A 69 3.46 -2.54 -4.26
CA ILE A 69 4.59 -2.09 -3.44
C ILE A 69 5.76 -3.05 -3.59
N THR A 70 5.53 -4.35 -3.41
CA THR A 70 6.59 -5.37 -3.51
C THR A 70 7.22 -5.37 -4.90
N MET A 71 6.42 -5.33 -5.96
CA MET A 71 6.92 -5.29 -7.34
C MET A 71 7.75 -4.04 -7.60
N ALA A 72 7.28 -2.88 -7.15
CA ALA A 72 7.99 -1.62 -7.31
C ALA A 72 9.31 -1.59 -6.53
N SER A 73 9.32 -2.07 -5.28
CA SER A 73 10.53 -2.13 -4.44
C SER A 73 11.57 -3.10 -5.00
N ILE A 74 11.16 -4.27 -5.50
CA ILE A 74 12.07 -5.21 -6.16
C ILE A 74 12.65 -4.58 -7.43
N ALA A 75 11.80 -4.06 -8.32
CA ALA A 75 12.25 -3.43 -9.55
C ALA A 75 13.20 -2.25 -9.28
N LEU A 76 12.94 -1.47 -8.23
CA LEU A 76 13.78 -0.35 -7.83
C LEU A 76 15.16 -0.80 -7.35
N GLY A 77 15.25 -1.90 -6.60
CA GLY A 77 16.53 -2.48 -6.21
C GLY A 77 17.32 -2.97 -7.42
N PHE A 78 16.68 -3.78 -8.28
CA PHE A 78 17.32 -4.36 -9.47
C PHE A 78 17.81 -3.31 -10.49
N ILE A 79 17.07 -2.21 -10.65
CA ILE A 79 17.37 -1.19 -11.67
C ILE A 79 18.18 -0.05 -11.05
N GLY A 80 17.76 0.45 -9.90
CA GLY A 80 18.34 1.64 -9.29
C GLY A 80 19.79 1.45 -8.85
N GLU A 81 20.09 0.33 -8.17
CA GLU A 81 21.42 0.10 -7.60
C GLU A 81 22.51 0.13 -8.69
N PRO A 82 22.41 -0.65 -9.79
CA PRO A 82 23.42 -0.61 -10.83
C PRO A 82 23.61 0.79 -11.44
N ILE A 83 22.53 1.54 -11.67
CA ILE A 83 22.58 2.87 -12.29
C ILE A 83 23.36 3.85 -11.42
N LEU A 84 23.07 3.90 -10.12
CA LEU A 84 23.75 4.83 -9.22
C LEU A 84 25.17 4.35 -8.88
N ALA A 85 25.40 3.04 -8.72
CA ALA A 85 26.72 2.50 -8.44
C ALA A 85 27.71 2.81 -9.57
N HIS A 86 27.34 2.55 -10.83
CA HIS A 86 28.18 2.87 -12.01
C HIS A 86 28.44 4.38 -12.15
N ALA A 87 27.51 5.23 -11.70
CA ALA A 87 27.73 6.67 -11.72
C ALA A 87 28.71 7.15 -10.61
N LEU A 88 28.76 6.43 -9.48
CA LEU A 88 29.61 6.77 -8.33
C LEU A 88 31.01 6.17 -8.42
N GLU A 89 31.15 4.99 -9.03
CA GLU A 89 32.41 4.25 -9.21
C GLU A 89 33.58 5.12 -9.71
N PRO A 90 33.47 5.90 -10.80
CA PRO A 90 34.61 6.66 -11.33
C PRO A 90 35.13 7.72 -10.35
N THR A 91 34.22 8.29 -9.54
CA THR A 91 34.57 9.29 -8.53
C THR A 91 35.23 8.63 -7.32
N LEU A 92 34.76 7.46 -6.94
CA LEU A 92 35.28 6.71 -5.79
C LEU A 92 36.62 6.04 -6.09
N GLU A 93 36.86 5.56 -7.32
CA GLU A 93 38.17 5.05 -7.75
C GLU A 93 39.25 6.13 -7.69
N GLN A 94 38.91 7.37 -8.03
CA GLN A 94 39.81 8.51 -7.91
C GLN A 94 40.14 8.88 -6.45
N LEU A 95 39.19 8.66 -5.52
CA LEU A 95 39.34 8.99 -4.10
C LEU A 95 40.03 7.89 -3.28
N VAL A 96 39.68 6.63 -3.51
CA VAL A 96 40.20 5.47 -2.75
C VAL A 96 41.52 4.97 -3.34
N GLY A 97 41.82 5.33 -4.59
CA GLY A 97 43.01 4.95 -5.32
C GLY A 97 42.85 3.61 -6.06
N ALA A 98 43.47 3.51 -7.23
CA ALA A 98 43.37 2.37 -8.15
C ALA A 98 43.85 1.01 -7.58
N PHE A 99 44.39 0.99 -6.36
CA PHE A 99 44.92 -0.20 -5.70
C PHE A 99 43.86 -1.03 -4.95
N ALA A 100 42.63 -0.52 -4.80
CA ALA A 100 41.54 -1.23 -4.12
C ALA A 100 40.19 -1.15 -4.88
N PRO A 101 40.12 -1.62 -6.14
CA PRO A 101 38.92 -1.52 -6.98
C PRO A 101 37.69 -2.22 -6.35
N ALA A 102 37.90 -3.35 -5.67
CA ALA A 102 36.82 -4.04 -4.95
C ALA A 102 36.24 -3.21 -3.79
N ALA A 103 37.08 -2.42 -3.11
CA ALA A 103 36.63 -1.54 -2.03
C ALA A 103 35.87 -0.32 -2.58
N ALA A 104 36.34 0.27 -3.69
CA ALA A 104 35.65 1.38 -4.35
C ALA A 104 34.25 0.96 -4.84
N HIS A 105 34.14 -0.22 -5.47
CA HIS A 105 32.86 -0.79 -5.89
C HIS A 105 31.91 -1.05 -4.71
N ALA A 106 32.39 -1.69 -3.64
CA ALA A 106 31.56 -1.95 -2.45
C ALA A 106 31.04 -0.66 -1.79
N ILE A 107 31.87 0.38 -1.74
CA ILE A 107 31.47 1.71 -1.23
C ILE A 107 30.45 2.36 -2.17
N ALA A 108 30.64 2.26 -3.49
CA ALA A 108 29.71 2.79 -4.49
C ALA A 108 28.32 2.16 -4.35
N VAL A 109 28.26 0.83 -4.24
CA VAL A 109 27.03 0.08 -4.00
C VAL A 109 26.37 0.48 -2.69
N ALA A 110 27.13 0.59 -1.59
CA ALA A 110 26.58 0.99 -0.30
C ALA A 110 25.96 2.41 -0.33
N ILE A 111 26.63 3.37 -0.98
CA ILE A 111 26.13 4.73 -1.13
C ILE A 111 24.90 4.75 -2.06
N ALA A 112 24.96 4.05 -3.19
CA ALA A 112 23.84 3.95 -4.14
C ALA A 112 22.59 3.38 -3.45
N LEU A 113 22.74 2.27 -2.73
CA LEU A 113 21.67 1.64 -1.98
C LEU A 113 21.09 2.60 -0.94
N PHE A 114 21.94 3.26 -0.15
CA PHE A 114 21.50 4.25 0.83
C PHE A 114 20.67 5.37 0.19
N LEU A 115 21.15 5.95 -0.91
CA LEU A 115 20.45 7.04 -1.61
C LEU A 115 19.11 6.59 -2.17
N ILE A 116 19.05 5.42 -2.79
CA ILE A 116 17.82 4.85 -3.36
C ILE A 116 16.83 4.52 -2.26
N THR A 117 17.28 3.86 -1.19
CA THR A 117 16.44 3.54 -0.04
C THR A 117 15.90 4.82 0.59
N ALA A 118 16.72 5.85 0.80
CA ALA A 118 16.28 7.12 1.34
C ALA A 118 15.23 7.79 0.44
N ALA A 119 15.49 7.87 -0.87
CA ALA A 119 14.55 8.43 -1.83
C ALA A 119 13.23 7.65 -1.89
N HIS A 120 13.31 6.32 -1.88
CA HIS A 120 12.14 5.43 -1.85
C HIS A 120 11.31 5.63 -0.57
N LEU A 121 11.96 5.67 0.59
CA LEU A 121 11.26 5.82 1.86
C LEU A 121 10.57 7.19 1.95
N ILE A 122 11.25 8.25 1.52
CA ILE A 122 10.72 9.62 1.59
C ILE A 122 9.59 9.81 0.57
N PHE A 123 9.86 9.56 -0.71
CA PHE A 123 8.96 9.92 -1.80
C PHE A 123 7.99 8.80 -2.18
N GLY A 124 8.40 7.54 -1.99
CA GLY A 124 7.58 6.37 -2.30
C GLY A 124 6.70 5.92 -1.13
N GLU A 125 7.05 6.25 0.12
CA GLU A 125 6.28 5.80 1.28
C GLU A 125 5.78 6.94 2.16
N MET A 126 6.68 7.70 2.80
CA MET A 126 6.33 8.67 3.84
C MET A 126 5.46 9.80 3.31
N ALA A 127 5.86 10.48 2.24
CA ALA A 127 5.08 11.58 1.69
C ALA A 127 3.70 11.13 1.16
N PRO A 128 3.59 10.06 0.35
CA PRO A 128 2.28 9.56 -0.09
C PRO A 128 1.38 9.11 1.07
N LYS A 129 1.93 8.41 2.07
CA LYS A 129 1.23 8.02 3.30
C LYS A 129 0.68 9.25 4.03
N THR A 130 1.50 10.28 4.24
CA THR A 130 1.06 11.52 4.89
C THR A 130 -0.07 12.21 4.13
N VAL A 131 0.04 12.30 2.80
CA VAL A 131 -1.02 12.90 1.96
C VAL A 131 -2.31 12.09 2.02
N ALA A 132 -2.22 10.76 1.96
CA ALA A 132 -3.37 9.86 2.07
C ALA A 132 -4.08 9.96 3.42
N LEU A 133 -3.35 10.14 4.51
CA LEU A 133 -3.94 10.33 5.84
C LEU A 133 -4.58 11.71 6.02
N GLN A 134 -4.02 12.76 5.41
CA GLN A 134 -4.56 14.12 5.52
C GLN A 134 -5.76 14.38 4.60
N LYS A 135 -5.78 13.76 3.40
CA LYS A 135 -6.83 13.96 2.38
C LYS A 135 -7.35 12.63 1.83
N PRO A 136 -7.87 11.74 2.69
CA PRO A 136 -8.14 10.37 2.31
C PRO A 136 -9.19 10.24 1.21
N GLU A 137 -10.29 11.00 1.25
CA GLU A 137 -11.32 10.90 0.20
C GLU A 137 -10.81 11.40 -1.16
N SER A 138 -10.07 12.52 -1.17
CA SER A 138 -9.50 13.06 -2.43
C SER A 138 -8.46 12.12 -3.04
N VAL A 139 -7.61 11.52 -2.21
CA VAL A 139 -6.61 10.54 -2.67
C VAL A 139 -7.29 9.26 -3.15
N ALA A 140 -8.31 8.77 -2.43
CA ALA A 140 -9.07 7.59 -2.83
C ALA A 140 -9.70 7.76 -4.23
N LEU A 141 -10.22 8.96 -4.53
CA LEU A 141 -10.73 9.31 -5.86
C LEU A 141 -9.63 9.34 -6.92
N PHE A 142 -8.49 9.98 -6.61
CA PHE A 142 -7.36 10.06 -7.53
C PHE A 142 -6.83 8.68 -7.94
N VAL A 143 -6.71 7.76 -6.98
CA VAL A 143 -6.16 6.41 -7.23
C VAL A 143 -7.22 5.38 -7.67
N ALA A 144 -8.51 5.75 -7.67
CA ALA A 144 -9.62 4.82 -7.91
C ALA A 144 -9.48 4.03 -9.21
N TRP A 145 -9.26 4.73 -10.33
CA TRP A 145 -9.14 4.11 -11.65
C TRP A 145 -7.82 3.36 -11.85
N PRO A 146 -6.63 3.96 -11.57
CA PRO A 146 -5.36 3.25 -11.64
C PRO A 146 -5.40 1.93 -10.86
N MET A 147 -5.95 1.98 -9.64
CA MET A 147 -6.00 0.81 -8.78
C MET A 147 -7.00 -0.23 -9.24
N ARG A 148 -8.17 0.18 -9.78
CA ARG A 148 -9.12 -0.76 -10.36
C ARG A 148 -8.50 -1.52 -11.54
N ILE A 149 -7.79 -0.82 -12.43
CA ILE A 149 -7.12 -1.45 -13.58
C ILE A 149 -6.06 -2.44 -13.09
N PHE A 150 -5.19 -2.01 -12.17
CA PHE A 150 -4.15 -2.87 -11.60
C PHE A 150 -4.75 -4.12 -10.96
N THR A 151 -5.78 -3.97 -10.13
CA THR A 151 -6.47 -5.08 -9.45
C THR A 151 -7.10 -6.07 -10.43
N LEU A 152 -7.63 -5.57 -11.56
CA LEU A 152 -8.19 -6.43 -12.61
C LEU A 152 -7.10 -7.22 -13.34
N VAL A 153 -6.01 -6.55 -13.74
CA VAL A 153 -4.89 -7.17 -14.46
C VAL A 153 -4.20 -8.23 -13.62
N PHE A 154 -3.91 -7.92 -12.35
CA PHE A 154 -3.21 -8.82 -11.43
C PHE A 154 -4.15 -9.74 -10.65
N SER A 155 -5.45 -9.74 -10.95
CA SER A 155 -6.45 -10.58 -10.29
C SER A 155 -6.03 -12.04 -10.07
N PRO A 156 -5.49 -12.78 -11.07
CA PRO A 156 -5.11 -14.18 -10.85
C PRO A 156 -3.99 -14.32 -9.82
N VAL A 157 -3.02 -13.40 -9.84
CA VAL A 157 -1.90 -13.38 -8.89
C VAL A 157 -2.40 -13.06 -7.49
N ILE A 158 -3.26 -12.05 -7.36
CA ILE A 158 -3.86 -11.65 -6.08
C ILE A 158 -4.67 -12.80 -5.49
N SER A 159 -5.48 -13.49 -6.29
CA SER A 159 -6.25 -14.65 -5.84
C SER A 159 -5.36 -15.80 -5.35
N LEU A 160 -4.24 -16.06 -6.04
CA LEU A 160 -3.27 -17.06 -5.63
C LEU A 160 -2.62 -16.69 -4.27
N LEU A 161 -2.16 -15.44 -4.14
CA LEU A 161 -1.53 -14.95 -2.91
C LEU A 161 -2.50 -14.95 -1.72
N ASN A 162 -3.75 -14.52 -1.93
CA ASN A 162 -4.78 -14.59 -0.90
C ASN A 162 -5.10 -16.04 -0.51
N GLY A 163 -5.11 -16.96 -1.48
CA GLY A 163 -5.25 -18.40 -1.22
C GLY A 163 -4.12 -18.94 -0.33
N ALA A 164 -2.88 -18.56 -0.64
CA ALA A 164 -1.72 -18.93 0.16
C ALA A 164 -1.77 -18.33 1.58
N GLY A 165 -2.13 -17.05 1.71
CA GLY A 165 -2.30 -16.40 3.02
C GLY A 165 -3.38 -17.09 3.87
N ASN A 166 -4.53 -17.40 3.27
CA ASN A 166 -5.61 -18.12 3.94
C ASN A 166 -5.20 -19.55 4.36
N PHE A 167 -4.37 -20.21 3.55
CA PHE A 167 -3.81 -21.52 3.91
C PHE A 167 -2.90 -21.42 5.14
N VAL A 168 -2.04 -20.41 5.20
CA VAL A 168 -1.20 -20.14 6.38
C VAL A 168 -2.07 -19.85 7.62
N LEU A 169 -3.10 -19.01 7.51
CA LEU A 169 -4.00 -18.72 8.64
C LEU A 169 -4.72 -19.97 9.16
N ARG A 170 -5.14 -20.87 8.26
CA ARG A 170 -5.74 -22.15 8.62
C ARG A 170 -4.78 -23.06 9.39
N LEU A 171 -3.49 -23.03 9.06
CA LEU A 171 -2.47 -23.79 9.80
C LEU A 171 -2.38 -23.34 11.27
N PHE A 172 -2.57 -22.04 11.53
CA PHE A 172 -2.60 -21.46 12.87
C PHE A 172 -4.00 -21.43 13.51
N ARG A 173 -5.01 -22.03 12.86
CA ARG A 173 -6.42 -22.03 13.31
C ARG A 173 -7.04 -20.63 13.50
N ILE A 174 -6.57 -19.65 12.74
CA ILE A 174 -7.11 -18.29 12.75
C ILE A 174 -8.29 -18.21 11.76
N PRO A 175 -9.48 -17.73 12.18
CA PRO A 175 -10.63 -17.60 11.28
C PRO A 175 -10.40 -16.51 10.23
N VAL A 176 -10.80 -16.78 8.98
CA VAL A 176 -10.70 -15.82 7.88
C VAL A 176 -12.00 -15.00 7.81
N THR A 177 -11.98 -13.78 8.34
CA THR A 177 -13.09 -12.81 8.24
C THR A 177 -12.72 -11.69 7.26
N PRO A 178 -13.52 -11.43 6.21
CA PRO A 178 -13.23 -10.35 5.26
C PRO A 178 -13.24 -8.96 5.92
N ILE A 179 -12.21 -8.14 5.69
CA ILE A 179 -12.12 -6.76 6.15
C ILE A 179 -12.97 -5.87 5.25
N GLY A 180 -13.86 -5.07 5.85
CA GLY A 180 -14.64 -4.06 5.13
C GLY A 180 -16.08 -4.48 4.81
N HIS A 181 -16.57 -5.61 5.32
CA HIS A 181 -17.98 -5.69 5.67
C HIS A 181 -18.20 -4.74 6.83
N ASP A 182 -19.12 -3.79 6.68
CA ASP A 182 -19.63 -3.07 7.84
C ASP A 182 -20.03 -4.15 8.85
N PRO A 183 -19.46 -4.20 10.05
CA PRO A 183 -20.22 -4.71 11.16
C PRO A 183 -21.30 -3.65 11.35
N MET A 184 -22.31 -3.62 10.46
CA MET A 184 -23.65 -3.39 10.96
C MET A 184 -23.76 -4.45 12.02
N LEU A 185 -23.48 -4.04 13.27
CA LEU A 185 -23.85 -4.70 14.50
C LEU A 185 -25.16 -5.36 14.17
N SER A 186 -25.12 -6.64 13.81
CA SER A 186 -26.32 -7.32 13.40
C SER A 186 -27.23 -7.17 14.61
N ALA A 187 -28.55 -7.04 14.45
CA ALA A 187 -29.44 -7.06 15.60
C ALA A 187 -29.11 -8.24 16.54
N LYS A 188 -28.50 -9.30 15.98
CA LYS A 188 -27.89 -10.44 16.65
C LYS A 188 -26.63 -10.14 17.50
N ASP A 189 -25.71 -9.30 17.04
CA ASP A 189 -24.51 -8.90 17.81
C ASP A 189 -24.87 -7.93 18.93
N LEU A 190 -25.82 -7.02 18.69
CA LEU A 190 -26.44 -6.21 19.74
C LEU A 190 -27.19 -7.08 20.75
N ALA A 191 -27.99 -8.05 20.29
CA ALA A 191 -28.68 -8.98 21.18
C ALA A 191 -27.71 -9.83 22.00
N HIS A 192 -26.57 -10.23 21.43
CA HIS A 192 -25.52 -10.95 22.16
C HIS A 192 -24.81 -10.06 23.19
N ALA A 193 -24.50 -8.80 22.86
CA ALA A 193 -23.94 -7.84 23.80
C ALA A 193 -24.92 -7.52 24.94
N PHE A 194 -26.21 -7.32 24.63
CA PHE A 194 -27.26 -7.11 25.62
C PHE A 194 -27.53 -8.35 26.47
N ALA A 195 -27.57 -9.55 25.88
CA ALA A 195 -27.72 -10.80 26.63
C ALA A 195 -26.54 -11.04 27.57
N SER A 196 -25.32 -10.70 27.12
CA SER A 196 -24.11 -10.73 27.95
C SER A 196 -24.15 -9.71 29.09
N SER A 197 -24.72 -8.53 28.89
CA SER A 197 -24.91 -7.53 29.96
C SER A 197 -26.04 -7.90 30.93
N ALA A 198 -27.10 -8.56 30.45
CA ALA A 198 -28.21 -9.05 31.28
C ALA A 198 -27.79 -10.22 32.18
N SER A 199 -26.90 -11.12 31.70
CA SER A 199 -26.35 -12.21 32.52
C SER A 199 -25.35 -11.74 33.59
N VAL A 200 -24.79 -10.53 33.42
CA VAL A 200 -23.87 -9.89 34.38
C VAL A 200 -24.61 -8.95 35.35
N GLY A 201 -25.93 -8.80 35.24
CA GLY A 201 -26.77 -8.14 36.25
C GLY A 201 -26.62 -6.62 36.32
N ILE A 202 -26.16 -5.95 35.26
CA ILE A 202 -25.91 -4.49 35.27
C ILE A 202 -27.16 -3.69 34.85
N ILE A 203 -28.25 -4.33 34.38
CA ILE A 203 -29.50 -3.63 34.03
C ILE A 203 -30.64 -4.16 34.91
N SER A 204 -31.04 -3.35 35.89
CA SER A 204 -32.21 -3.61 36.73
C SER A 204 -33.49 -3.39 35.91
N ARG A 205 -34.46 -4.29 36.06
CA ARG A 205 -35.75 -4.36 35.35
C ARG A 205 -36.73 -3.21 35.73
N ARG A 206 -36.23 -2.01 36.01
CA ARG A 206 -36.99 -0.83 36.47
C ARG A 206 -37.00 0.36 35.52
N GLU A 207 -36.26 0.31 34.40
CA GLU A 207 -36.20 1.40 33.42
C GLU A 207 -36.97 1.10 32.12
N LEU A 208 -37.80 0.05 32.09
CA LEU A 208 -38.59 -0.35 30.92
C LEU A 208 -40.11 -0.22 31.11
N PHE A 209 -40.57 0.54 32.10
CA PHE A 209 -41.97 0.97 32.22
C PHE A 209 -42.04 2.44 32.64
#